data_AF-A0A497LXF3-F1
#
_entry.id   AF-A0A497LXF3-F1
#
_cell.length_a   1.000
_cell.length_b   1.000
_cell.length_c   1.000
_cell.angle_alpha   90.00
_cell.angle_beta   90.00
_cell.angle_gamma   90.00
#
_symmetry.space_group_name_H-M   'P 1'
#
loop_
_entity.id
_entity.type
_entity.pdbx_description
1 polymer ?
#
loop_
_entity_poly.entity_id
_entity_poly.type
_entity_poly.pdbx_seq_one_letter_code
_entity_poly.pdbx_strand_id
1 'polypeptide(L)'
;MMELRKFNFERIRENSFKPKDIIFPLKIGGKVMTKRILTEILLVILAISLVMPTIYVPVTAEEVPKGPWVDEVIFSSVTDDAQAINMLEAGDAHLYYYGLTDPELFKKVKASPNLWYALSYGSYNELTFNPVGPEFPATGKLNPFSDAKIREAMNYLVDREY
;
A
#
# COMPACT_ATOMS: atom_id res chain seq x y z
N MET A 1 1.75 -17.33 43.49
CA MET A 1 0.74 -16.41 44.04
C MET A 1 1.47 -15.53 45.05
N MET A 2 1.79 -14.28 44.68
CA MET A 2 2.77 -13.44 45.37
C MET A 2 2.16 -12.07 45.67
N GLU A 3 2.10 -11.74 46.96
CA GLU A 3 1.48 -10.56 47.57
C GLU A 3 2.22 -9.24 47.28
N LEU A 4 1.48 -8.19 46.95
CA LEU A 4 1.97 -6.82 46.77
C LEU A 4 1.90 -6.03 48.08
N ARG A 5 3.05 -5.66 48.65
CA ARG A 5 3.16 -4.72 49.79
C ARG A 5 2.96 -3.28 49.35
N LYS A 6 2.05 -2.57 50.04
CA LYS A 6 1.80 -1.13 49.93
C LYS A 6 3.00 -0.32 50.43
N PHE A 7 3.45 0.65 49.63
CA PHE A 7 4.49 1.62 50.01
C PHE A 7 3.86 2.82 50.73
N ASN A 8 4.42 3.18 51.89
CA ASN A 8 3.97 4.26 52.76
C ASN A 8 4.82 5.53 52.50
N PHE A 9 4.17 6.62 52.08
CA PHE A 9 4.78 7.88 51.66
C PHE A 9 4.77 8.90 52.81
N GLU A 10 5.50 8.67 53.89
CA GLU A 10 5.69 9.70 54.93
C GLU A 10 7.04 9.55 55.63
N ARG A 11 8.12 9.84 54.90
CA ARG A 11 9.41 10.24 55.46
C ARG A 11 10.31 10.68 54.31
N ILE A 12 10.60 11.98 54.18
CA ILE A 12 11.94 12.54 53.92
C ILE A 12 11.82 14.07 53.74
N ARG A 13 12.13 14.75 54.85
CA ARG A 13 13.05 15.89 54.99
C ARG A 13 12.66 17.27 54.44
N GLU A 14 12.28 18.11 55.40
CA GLU A 14 12.93 19.40 55.66
C GLU A 14 14.38 19.46 55.13
N ASN A 15 14.60 20.32 54.13
CA ASN A 15 15.84 21.08 54.00
C ASN A 15 15.60 22.31 53.12
N SER A 16 15.77 23.47 53.73
CA SER A 16 15.59 24.81 53.19
C SER A 16 16.55 25.12 52.03
N PHE A 17 16.01 25.37 50.84
CA PHE A 17 16.75 25.91 49.68
C PHE A 17 16.59 27.44 49.65
N LYS A 18 17.68 28.21 49.79
CA LYS A 18 17.68 29.69 49.63
C LYS A 18 18.23 30.09 48.25
N PRO A 19 17.56 30.99 47.51
CA PRO A 19 17.86 31.28 46.10
C PRO A 19 18.85 32.45 45.94
N LYS A 20 20.12 32.29 46.30
CA LYS A 20 21.14 33.36 46.12
C LYS A 20 22.43 32.96 45.40
N ASP A 21 22.59 31.72 44.98
CA ASP A 21 23.85 31.25 44.38
C ASP A 21 23.83 31.12 42.85
N ILE A 22 22.90 31.82 42.19
CA ILE A 22 22.83 31.85 40.72
C ILE A 22 23.55 33.12 40.24
N ILE A 23 24.87 33.02 40.07
CA ILE A 23 25.70 33.58 38.96
C ILE A 23 27.12 33.06 39.24
N PHE A 24 27.47 31.91 38.68
CA PHE A 24 28.86 31.46 38.59
C PHE A 24 29.43 31.91 37.24
N PRO A 25 30.56 32.64 37.19
CA PRO A 25 31.22 32.92 35.92
C PRO A 25 31.87 31.64 35.38
N LEU A 26 31.49 31.23 34.16
CA LEU A 26 32.11 30.11 33.45
C LEU A 26 33.61 30.39 33.25
N LYS A 27 34.47 29.56 33.84
CA LYS A 27 35.94 29.66 33.75
C LYS A 27 36.46 28.46 32.95
N ILE A 28 36.91 28.68 31.71
CA ILE A 28 37.60 27.67 30.90
C ILE A 28 39.05 28.13 30.72
N GLY A 29 40.03 27.32 31.16
CA GLY A 29 41.44 27.48 30.80
C GLY A 29 42.24 28.62 31.48
N GLY A 30 42.07 28.86 32.78
CA GLY A 30 43.05 29.59 33.61
C GLY A 30 43.25 31.10 33.38
N LYS A 31 42.74 31.69 32.28
CA LYS A 31 42.79 33.13 32.01
C LYS A 31 41.39 33.73 32.19
N VAL A 32 41.26 34.75 33.04
CA VAL A 32 39.98 35.46 33.23
C VAL A 32 39.64 36.12 31.89
N MET A 33 38.59 35.62 31.24
CA MET A 33 38.06 36.20 30.01
C MET A 33 37.58 37.61 30.35
N THR A 34 38.27 38.62 29.82
CA THR A 34 37.92 40.02 30.10
C THR A 34 36.50 40.28 29.58
N LYS A 35 35.72 41.14 30.24
CA LYS A 35 34.32 41.42 29.88
C LYS A 35 34.16 41.70 28.37
N ARG A 36 35.16 42.37 27.77
CA ARG A 36 35.25 42.61 26.32
C ARG A 36 35.25 41.32 25.49
N ILE A 37 36.08 40.33 25.82
CA ILE A 37 36.13 39.04 25.10
C ILE A 37 34.80 38.28 25.25
N LEU A 38 34.16 38.35 26.42
CA LEU A 38 32.82 37.78 26.62
C LEU A 38 31.78 38.45 25.72
N THR A 39 31.81 39.79 25.60
CA THR A 39 30.90 40.53 24.73
C THR A 39 31.11 40.19 23.26
N GLU A 40 32.37 40.09 22.80
CA GLU A 40 32.67 39.68 21.41
C GLU A 40 32.18 38.27 21.10
N ILE A 41 32.38 37.31 22.01
CA ILE A 41 31.86 35.94 21.85
C ILE A 41 30.33 35.94 21.79
N LEU A 42 29.68 36.73 22.65
CA LEU A 42 28.22 36.85 22.65
C LEU A 42 27.69 37.47 21.36
N LEU A 43 28.39 38.47 20.81
CA LEU A 43 28.05 39.09 19.52
C LEU A 43 28.25 38.12 18.36
N VAL A 44 29.30 37.30 18.38
CA VAL A 44 29.52 36.26 17.36
C VAL A 44 28.44 35.18 17.42
N ILE A 45 28.08 34.72 18.63
CA ILE A 45 26.98 33.75 18.81
C ILE A 45 25.65 34.34 18.34
N LEU A 46 25.39 35.62 18.67
CA LEU A 46 24.20 36.34 18.20
C LEU A 46 24.18 36.47 16.68
N ALA A 47 25.31 36.83 16.07
CA ALA A 47 25.45 36.95 14.62
C ALA A 47 25.23 35.59 13.94
N ILE A 48 25.82 34.51 14.46
CA ILE A 48 25.60 33.15 13.95
C ILE A 48 24.12 32.75 14.10
N SER A 49 23.51 33.01 15.27
CA SER A 49 22.09 32.74 15.51
C SER A 49 21.17 33.52 14.57
N LEU A 50 21.57 34.73 14.15
CA LEU A 50 20.83 35.54 13.18
C LEU A 50 20.96 34.99 11.76
N VAL A 51 22.11 34.40 11.44
CA VAL A 51 22.41 33.83 10.11
C VAL A 51 21.83 32.42 9.95
N MET A 52 21.77 31.61 11.01
CA MET A 52 21.21 30.24 10.99
C MET A 52 19.85 30.09 10.29
N PRO A 53 18.82 30.93 10.53
CA PRO A 53 17.53 30.80 9.83
C PRO A 53 17.58 31.19 8.34
N THR A 54 18.67 31.79 7.86
CA THR A 54 18.85 32.16 6.45
C THR A 54 19.43 31.03 5.60
N ILE A 55 19.89 29.95 6.24
CA ILE A 55 20.38 28.76 5.54
C ILE A 55 19.18 27.94 5.08
N TYR A 56 18.76 28.15 3.84
CA TYR A 56 17.80 27.28 3.17
C TYR A 56 18.51 26.00 2.74
N VAL A 57 18.37 24.94 3.54
CA VAL A 57 18.73 23.58 3.10
C VAL A 57 17.48 23.01 2.41
N PRO A 58 17.48 22.81 1.09
CA PRO A 58 16.38 22.11 0.46
C PRO A 58 16.35 20.69 1.03
N VAL A 59 15.29 20.36 1.76
CA VAL A 59 15.01 18.98 2.13
C VAL A 59 14.62 18.28 0.84
N THR A 60 15.54 17.49 0.28
CA THR A 60 15.21 16.59 -0.81
C THR A 60 14.31 15.51 -0.23
N ALA A 61 13.03 15.55 -0.58
CA ALA A 61 12.11 14.47 -0.26
C ALA A 61 12.69 13.17 -0.83
N GLU A 62 12.71 12.12 -0.02
CA GLU A 62 13.07 10.77 -0.48
C GLU A 62 12.15 10.40 -1.65
N GLU A 63 12.71 9.84 -2.73
CA GLU A 63 11.89 9.39 -3.85
C GLU A 63 10.91 8.34 -3.34
N VAL A 64 9.62 8.62 -3.49
CA VAL A 64 8.56 7.68 -3.12
C VAL A 64 8.87 6.34 -3.81
N PRO A 65 9.00 5.23 -3.06
CA PRO A 65 9.30 3.94 -3.65
C PRO A 65 8.32 3.63 -4.77
N LYS A 66 8.84 3.21 -5.93
CA LYS A 66 8.00 2.59 -6.95
C LYS A 66 7.62 1.22 -6.39
N GLY A 67 6.34 1.03 -6.09
CA GLY A 67 5.78 -0.05 -5.25
C GLY A 67 6.17 -1.50 -5.61
N PRO A 68 5.57 -2.50 -4.94
CA PRO A 68 4.23 -2.49 -4.34
C PRO A 68 4.14 -1.71 -3.02
N TRP A 69 2.96 -1.13 -2.77
CA TRP A 69 2.64 -0.37 -1.57
C TRP A 69 2.07 -1.23 -0.44
N VAL A 70 1.73 -2.49 -0.75
CA VAL A 70 1.19 -3.46 0.19
C VAL A 70 2.30 -4.42 0.61
N ASP A 71 2.30 -4.81 1.88
CA ASP A 71 3.27 -5.75 2.44
C ASP A 71 2.95 -7.21 2.07
N GLU A 72 1.66 -7.54 1.92
CA GLU A 72 1.18 -8.90 1.65
C GLU A 72 -0.05 -8.91 0.74
N VAL A 73 -0.16 -9.95 -0.09
CA VAL A 73 -1.35 -10.26 -0.89
C VAL A 73 -1.76 -11.70 -0.60
N ILE A 74 -2.97 -11.88 -0.07
CA ILE A 74 -3.53 -13.18 0.29
C ILE A 74 -4.55 -13.57 -0.79
N PHE A 75 -4.33 -14.72 -1.41
CA PHE A 75 -5.30 -15.33 -2.33
C PHE A 75 -6.13 -16.36 -1.59
N SER A 76 -7.45 -16.20 -1.64
CA SER A 76 -8.42 -17.13 -1.09
C SER A 76 -9.33 -17.65 -2.19
N SER A 77 -9.79 -18.89 -2.04
CA SER A 77 -10.79 -19.48 -2.94
C SER A 77 -12.18 -19.39 -2.33
N VAL A 78 -13.15 -19.13 -3.19
CA VAL A 78 -14.58 -19.13 -2.89
C VAL A 78 -15.27 -20.03 -3.90
N THR A 79 -16.38 -20.65 -3.50
CA THR A 79 -17.10 -21.62 -4.34
C THR A 79 -18.11 -20.98 -5.28
N ASP A 80 -18.57 -19.77 -4.96
CA ASP A 80 -19.55 -19.04 -5.74
C ASP A 80 -19.31 -17.51 -5.67
N ASP A 81 -19.75 -16.82 -6.71
CA ASP A 81 -19.58 -15.38 -6.87
C ASP A 81 -20.30 -14.57 -5.78
N ALA A 82 -21.45 -15.05 -5.29
CA ALA A 82 -22.24 -14.33 -4.29
C ALA A 82 -21.52 -14.27 -2.95
N GLN A 83 -20.84 -15.35 -2.55
CA GLN A 83 -19.95 -15.36 -1.38
C GLN A 83 -18.85 -14.31 -1.52
N ALA A 84 -18.21 -14.22 -2.70
CA ALA A 84 -17.16 -13.25 -2.96
C ALA A 84 -17.65 -11.80 -2.78
N ILE A 85 -18.82 -11.48 -3.35
CA ILE A 85 -19.40 -10.14 -3.24
C ILE A 85 -19.75 -9.81 -1.78
N ASN A 86 -20.28 -10.75 -1.01
CA ASN A 86 -20.54 -10.54 0.42
C ASN A 86 -19.26 -10.25 1.21
N MET A 87 -18.15 -10.93 0.89
CA MET A 87 -16.85 -10.67 1.52
C MET A 87 -16.32 -9.27 1.17
N LEU A 88 -16.52 -8.79 -0.06
CA LEU A 88 -16.16 -7.42 -0.44
C LEU A 88 -16.95 -6.38 0.34
N GLU A 89 -18.27 -6.56 0.46
CA GLU A 89 -19.14 -5.65 1.24
C GLU A 89 -18.80 -5.65 2.73
N ALA A 90 -18.40 -6.81 3.27
CA ALA A 90 -17.97 -6.94 4.66
C ALA A 90 -16.56 -6.38 4.92
N GLY A 91 -15.76 -6.15 3.87
CA GLY A 91 -14.35 -5.78 3.97
C GLY A 91 -13.41 -6.96 4.27
N ASP A 92 -13.90 -8.19 4.21
CA ASP A 92 -13.10 -9.41 4.37
C ASP A 92 -12.25 -9.70 3.12
N ALA A 93 -12.63 -9.14 1.97
CA ALA A 93 -11.87 -9.14 0.74
C ALA A 93 -11.80 -7.72 0.16
N HIS A 94 -10.73 -7.41 -0.57
CA HIS A 94 -10.54 -6.10 -1.21
C HIS A 94 -10.66 -6.14 -2.73
N LEU A 95 -10.49 -7.32 -3.33
CA LEU A 95 -10.49 -7.49 -4.79
C LEU A 95 -11.10 -8.84 -5.16
N TYR A 96 -11.98 -8.81 -6.16
CA TYR A 96 -12.49 -9.98 -6.85
C TYR A 96 -12.32 -9.78 -8.35
N TYR A 97 -11.54 -10.66 -8.99
CA TYR A 97 -11.09 -10.48 -10.38
C TYR A 97 -11.72 -11.49 -11.35
N TYR A 98 -12.78 -12.20 -10.93
CA TYR A 98 -13.51 -13.09 -11.82
C TYR A 98 -14.72 -12.38 -12.43
N GLY A 99 -15.06 -12.75 -13.66
CA GLY A 99 -16.20 -12.15 -14.37
C GLY A 99 -17.52 -12.61 -13.76
N LEU A 100 -18.34 -11.66 -13.33
CA LEU A 100 -19.70 -11.95 -12.85
C LEU A 100 -20.59 -12.35 -14.03
N THR A 101 -21.10 -13.58 -14.00
CA THR A 101 -22.00 -14.10 -15.04
C THR A 101 -23.47 -14.01 -14.66
N ASP A 102 -23.79 -13.88 -13.36
CA ASP A 102 -25.16 -13.68 -12.87
C ASP A 102 -25.58 -12.20 -13.00
N PRO A 103 -26.59 -11.88 -13.85
CA PRO A 103 -27.04 -10.51 -14.05
C PRO A 103 -27.72 -9.89 -12.81
N GLU A 104 -28.38 -10.69 -11.97
CA GLU A 104 -29.01 -10.19 -10.73
C GLU A 104 -27.96 -9.87 -9.67
N LEU A 105 -26.91 -10.67 -9.58
CA LEU A 105 -25.77 -10.37 -8.71
C LEU A 105 -25.05 -9.10 -9.19
N PHE A 106 -24.84 -8.95 -10.50
CA PHE A 106 -24.23 -7.74 -11.04
C PHE A 106 -25.08 -6.48 -10.80
N LYS A 107 -26.41 -6.58 -10.85
CA LYS A 107 -27.30 -5.46 -10.46
C LYS A 107 -27.08 -5.03 -9.02
N LYS A 108 -26.86 -5.96 -8.08
CA LYS A 108 -26.55 -5.65 -6.68
C LYS A 108 -25.22 -4.91 -6.56
N VAL A 109 -24.17 -5.40 -7.22
CA VAL A 109 -22.85 -4.75 -7.23
C VAL A 109 -22.95 -3.33 -7.78
N LYS A 110 -23.67 -3.14 -8.88
CA LYS A 110 -23.88 -1.81 -9.49
C LYS A 110 -24.66 -0.85 -8.59
N ALA A 111 -25.57 -1.35 -7.77
CA ALA A 111 -26.38 -0.54 -6.86
C ALA A 111 -25.69 -0.24 -5.52
N SER A 112 -24.60 -0.94 -5.19
CA SER A 112 -23.88 -0.75 -3.93
C SER A 112 -23.09 0.56 -3.92
N PRO A 113 -23.19 1.37 -2.85
CA PRO A 113 -22.33 2.55 -2.68
C PRO A 113 -20.90 2.18 -2.22
N ASN A 114 -20.67 0.94 -1.79
CA ASN A 114 -19.40 0.51 -1.21
C ASN A 114 -18.50 -0.21 -2.23
N LEU A 115 -19.09 -0.69 -3.33
CA LEU A 115 -18.38 -1.46 -4.33
C LEU A 115 -18.09 -0.62 -5.57
N TRP A 116 -16.86 -0.74 -6.05
CA TRP A 116 -16.48 -0.26 -7.36
C TRP A 116 -16.34 -1.45 -8.31
N TYR A 117 -16.71 -1.23 -9.58
CA TYR A 117 -16.55 -2.23 -10.63
C TYR A 117 -15.98 -1.60 -11.90
N ALA A 118 -15.30 -2.42 -12.69
CA ALA A 118 -14.89 -2.10 -14.06
C ALA A 118 -15.40 -3.16 -15.02
N LEU A 119 -15.71 -2.73 -16.24
CA LEU A 119 -16.00 -3.65 -17.34
C LEU A 119 -14.69 -3.99 -18.06
N SER A 120 -14.47 -5.28 -18.29
CA SER A 120 -13.35 -5.79 -19.06
C SER A 120 -13.85 -6.83 -20.06
N TYR A 121 -13.41 -6.70 -21.31
CA TYR A 121 -13.70 -7.64 -22.40
C TYR A 121 -12.43 -8.41 -22.78
N GLY A 122 -11.62 -8.77 -21.78
CA GLY A 122 -10.28 -9.34 -21.98
C GLY A 122 -10.25 -10.79 -22.45
N SER A 123 -11.42 -11.44 -22.57
CA SER A 123 -11.52 -12.83 -23.01
C SER A 123 -12.60 -12.98 -24.08
N TYR A 124 -12.38 -13.91 -25.00
CA TYR A 124 -13.36 -14.37 -25.96
C TYR A 124 -13.31 -15.89 -25.97
N ASN A 125 -14.48 -16.51 -26.13
CA ASN A 125 -14.57 -17.94 -26.38
C ASN A 125 -14.57 -18.16 -27.90
N GLU A 126 -13.88 -19.20 -28.34
CA GLU A 126 -13.72 -19.51 -29.76
C GLU A 126 -13.69 -21.02 -29.99
N LEU A 127 -13.84 -21.41 -31.25
CA LEU A 127 -13.72 -22.79 -31.71
C LEU A 127 -12.52 -22.93 -32.65
N THR A 128 -11.40 -23.45 -32.12
CA THR A 128 -10.24 -23.77 -32.95
C THR A 128 -10.38 -25.18 -33.51
N PHE A 129 -10.34 -25.28 -34.83
CA PHE A 129 -10.31 -26.56 -35.54
C PHE A 129 -8.90 -26.95 -35.96
N ASN A 130 -8.58 -28.25 -35.92
CA ASN A 130 -7.33 -28.78 -36.44
C ASN A 130 -7.35 -28.83 -37.98
N PRO A 131 -6.48 -28.09 -38.70
CA PRO A 131 -6.48 -28.04 -40.16
C PRO A 131 -5.67 -29.16 -40.84
N VAL A 132 -5.03 -30.07 -40.09
CA VAL A 132 -4.20 -31.14 -40.67
C VAL A 132 -5.06 -32.10 -41.52
N GLY A 133 -4.69 -32.35 -42.77
CA GLY A 133 -5.41 -33.30 -43.62
C GLY A 133 -5.03 -33.25 -45.10
N PRO A 134 -5.84 -33.85 -46.00
CA PRO A 134 -7.26 -34.18 -45.80
C PRO A 134 -7.53 -35.41 -44.94
N GLU A 135 -6.54 -36.25 -44.65
CA GLU A 135 -6.71 -37.38 -43.72
C GLU A 135 -5.86 -37.19 -42.47
N PHE A 136 -6.34 -37.69 -41.33
CA PHE A 136 -5.55 -37.72 -40.11
C PHE A 136 -4.36 -38.68 -40.28
N PRO A 137 -3.11 -38.24 -40.08
CA PRO A 137 -1.93 -39.07 -40.31
C PRO A 137 -1.94 -40.40 -39.52
N ALA A 138 -2.52 -40.40 -38.32
CA ALA A 138 -2.56 -41.57 -37.45
C ALA A 138 -3.63 -42.60 -37.82
N THR A 139 -4.71 -42.20 -38.53
CA THR A 139 -5.87 -43.07 -38.75
C THR A 139 -6.26 -43.24 -40.22
N GLY A 140 -5.76 -42.40 -41.12
CA GLY A 140 -6.19 -42.36 -42.53
C GLY A 140 -7.65 -41.94 -42.71
N LYS A 141 -8.34 -41.48 -41.67
CA LYS A 141 -9.72 -41.00 -41.78
C LYS A 141 -9.74 -39.56 -42.27
N LEU A 142 -10.72 -39.23 -43.11
CA LEU A 142 -10.98 -37.88 -43.59
C LEU A 142 -11.16 -36.90 -42.40
N ASN A 143 -10.40 -35.81 -42.42
CA ASN A 143 -10.60 -34.64 -41.58
C ASN A 143 -11.34 -33.56 -42.38
N PRO A 144 -12.64 -33.30 -42.12
CA PRO A 144 -13.37 -32.27 -42.85
C PRO A 144 -12.83 -30.85 -42.57
N PHE A 145 -12.16 -30.64 -41.44
CA PHE A 145 -11.63 -29.33 -41.07
C PHE A 145 -10.31 -28.99 -41.76
N SER A 146 -9.75 -29.87 -42.60
CA SER A 146 -8.65 -29.46 -43.49
C SER A 146 -9.11 -28.46 -44.55
N ASP A 147 -10.37 -28.55 -44.98
CA ASP A 147 -10.97 -27.60 -45.93
C ASP A 147 -11.32 -26.27 -45.25
N ALA A 148 -10.76 -25.18 -45.78
CA ALA A 148 -11.02 -23.83 -45.26
C ALA A 148 -12.49 -23.42 -45.39
N LYS A 149 -13.20 -23.83 -46.45
CA LYS A 149 -14.62 -23.51 -46.67
C LYS A 149 -15.51 -24.16 -45.62
N ILE A 150 -15.16 -25.36 -45.16
CA ILE A 150 -15.89 -26.03 -44.08
C ILE A 150 -15.69 -25.27 -42.77
N ARG A 151 -14.46 -24.85 -42.44
CA ARG A 151 -14.19 -24.04 -41.24
C ARG A 151 -14.88 -22.67 -41.31
N GLU A 152 -14.97 -22.08 -42.50
CA GLU A 152 -15.72 -20.84 -42.70
C GLU A 152 -17.22 -21.05 -42.50
N ALA A 153 -17.79 -22.11 -43.08
CA ALA A 153 -19.20 -22.46 -42.91
C ALA A 153 -19.59 -22.59 -41.43
N MET A 154 -18.72 -23.16 -40.59
CA MET A 154 -18.96 -23.24 -39.15
C MET A 154 -19.19 -21.86 -38.50
N ASN A 155 -18.47 -20.81 -38.93
CA ASN A 155 -18.63 -19.47 -38.38
C ASN A 155 -20.00 -18.84 -38.68
N TYR A 156 -20.64 -19.22 -39.79
CA TYR A 156 -21.98 -18.80 -40.17
C TYR A 156 -23.09 -19.60 -39.49
N LEU A 157 -22.81 -20.86 -39.12
CA LEU A 157 -23.81 -21.75 -38.52
C LEU A 157 -23.96 -21.57 -37.00
N VAL A 158 -22.99 -20.93 -36.34
CA VAL A 158 -23.07 -20.64 -34.90
C VAL A 158 -23.97 -19.43 -34.67
N ASP A 159 -25.12 -19.66 -34.07
CA ASP A 159 -25.93 -18.63 -33.43
C ASP A 159 -25.18 -18.11 -32.19
N ARG A 160 -24.93 -16.80 -32.14
CA ARG A 160 -24.17 -16.15 -31.05
C ARG A 160 -25.09 -15.51 -30.01
N GLU A 161 -26.40 -15.54 -30.25
CA GLU A 161 -27.43 -14.97 -29.37
C GLU A 161 -28.14 -16.05 -28.52
N TYR A 162 -27.79 -17.32 -28.68
CA TYR A 162 -28.28 -18.48 -27.91
C TYR A 162 -27.29 -18.88 -26.80
#